data_AF-A0A0G3GYR3-F1
#
_entry.id   AF-A0A0G3GYR3-F1
#
_cell.length_a   1.000
_cell.length_b   1.000
_cell.length_c   1.000
_cell.angle_alpha   90.00
_cell.angle_beta   90.00
_cell.angle_gamma   90.00
#
_symmetry.space_group_name_H-M   'P 1'
#
loop_
_entity.id
_entity.type
_entity.pdbx_description
1 polymer ?
#
loop_
_entity_poly.entity_id
_entity_poly.type
_entity_poly.pdbx_seq_one_letter_code
_entity_poly.pdbx_strand_id
1 'polypeptide(L)'
;MSTFSEQYLALTDEERENLLPTIRPDAGLTEDDLAVVIADLQRSDEEFLHVEILRFLSQFPNSPQAKTALLSVLKQENPDDMVLSHAGQELMFFTLDDDDFDAIYRCLVTIHGDEDYENASAYSPANTPPRRSASFSTPGCTWTLSTPGSHHDYILRTIPSPHG
;
A
#
# COMPACT_ATOMS: atom_id res chain seq x y z
N MET A 1 9.21 15.98 -34.59
CA MET A 1 9.52 15.02 -33.52
C MET A 1 8.24 14.82 -32.77
N SER A 2 7.75 13.59 -32.64
CA SER A 2 6.57 13.33 -31.82
C SER A 2 6.94 13.51 -30.35
N THR A 3 6.02 14.06 -29.56
CA THR A 3 6.22 14.24 -28.11
C THR A 3 6.18 12.90 -27.38
N PHE A 4 6.63 12.85 -26.12
CA PHE A 4 6.50 11.65 -25.30
C PHE A 4 5.03 11.22 -25.21
N SER A 5 4.15 12.16 -24.85
CA SER A 5 2.71 11.96 -24.76
C SER A 5 2.10 11.35 -26.04
N GLU A 6 2.46 11.86 -27.21
CA GLU A 6 1.97 11.33 -28.50
C GLU A 6 2.45 9.89 -28.75
N GLN A 7 3.71 9.59 -28.41
CA GLN A 7 4.25 8.24 -28.56
C GLN A 7 3.59 7.28 -27.58
N TYR A 8 3.47 7.66 -26.31
CA TYR A 8 2.88 6.86 -25.24
C TYR A 8 1.43 6.47 -25.56
N LEU A 9 0.61 7.43 -26.00
CA LEU A 9 -0.80 7.19 -26.34
C LEU A 9 -1.00 6.31 -27.58
N ALA A 10 -0.03 6.25 -28.48
CA ALA A 10 -0.09 5.43 -29.69
C ALA A 10 0.19 3.93 -29.42
N LEU A 11 0.78 3.60 -28.27
CA LEU A 11 1.13 2.24 -27.88
C LEU A 11 -0.07 1.47 -27.32
N THR A 12 -0.01 0.13 -27.39
CA THR A 12 -0.92 -0.76 -26.65
C THR A 12 -0.57 -0.78 -25.16
N ASP A 13 -1.46 -1.33 -24.34
CA ASP A 13 -1.22 -1.42 -22.89
C ASP A 13 0.02 -2.29 -22.56
N GLU A 14 0.23 -3.41 -23.28
CA GLU A 14 1.44 -4.24 -23.18
C GLU A 14 2.71 -3.48 -23.60
N GLU A 15 2.63 -2.68 -24.67
CA GLU A 15 3.77 -1.87 -25.11
C GLU A 15 4.10 -0.77 -24.10
N ARG A 16 3.10 -0.17 -23.44
CA ARG A 16 3.31 0.82 -22.38
C ARG A 16 3.91 0.18 -21.12
N GLU A 17 3.43 -0.99 -20.73
CA GLU A 17 3.99 -1.77 -19.63
C GLU A 17 5.48 -2.01 -19.83
N ASN A 18 5.89 -2.36 -21.05
CA ASN A 18 7.30 -2.57 -21.39
C ASN A 18 8.10 -1.26 -21.55
N LEU A 19 7.45 -0.15 -21.90
CA LEU A 19 8.10 1.14 -22.10
C LEU A 19 8.46 1.82 -20.77
N LEU A 20 7.50 1.88 -19.83
CA LEU A 20 7.61 2.66 -18.60
C LEU A 20 8.90 2.36 -17.78
N PRO A 21 9.33 1.10 -17.61
CA PRO A 21 10.58 0.77 -16.90
C PRO A 21 11.85 1.28 -17.58
N THR A 22 11.79 1.59 -18.87
CA THR A 22 12.96 2.03 -19.66
C THR A 22 13.19 3.54 -19.57
N ILE A 23 12.18 4.29 -19.13
CA ILE A 23 12.24 5.74 -19.03
C ILE A 23 13.03 6.10 -17.78
N ARG A 24 13.97 7.04 -17.91
CA ARG A 24 14.73 7.55 -16.78
C ARG A 24 14.04 8.75 -16.12
N PRO A 25 14.21 8.96 -14.81
CA PRO A 25 13.66 10.12 -14.11
C PRO A 25 14.19 11.46 -14.67
N ASP A 26 15.41 11.47 -15.20
CA ASP A 26 16.09 12.63 -15.76
C ASP A 26 15.82 12.85 -17.27
N ALA A 27 14.86 12.11 -17.85
CA ALA A 27 14.52 12.17 -19.27
C ALA A 27 13.90 13.51 -19.72
N GLY A 28 13.72 14.48 -18.82
CA GLY A 28 13.18 15.80 -19.15
C GLY A 28 11.67 15.78 -19.42
N LEU A 29 10.94 14.87 -18.77
CA LEU A 29 9.49 14.78 -18.87
C LEU A 29 8.80 16.01 -18.28
N THR A 30 7.71 16.42 -18.89
CA THR A 30 6.89 17.56 -18.47
C THR A 30 5.76 17.12 -17.53
N GLU A 31 5.12 18.09 -16.86
CA GLU A 31 3.91 17.80 -16.07
C GLU A 31 2.77 17.25 -16.95
N ASP A 32 2.66 17.71 -18.20
CA ASP A 32 1.66 17.21 -19.15
C ASP A 32 1.90 15.73 -19.49
N ASP A 33 3.17 15.32 -19.60
CA ASP A 33 3.55 13.92 -19.83
C ASP A 33 3.16 13.03 -18.64
N LEU A 34 3.36 13.52 -17.41
CA LEU A 34 2.91 12.82 -16.20
C LEU A 34 1.38 12.73 -16.15
N ALA A 35 0.67 13.79 -16.52
CA ALA A 35 -0.79 13.82 -16.53
C ALA A 35 -1.37 12.76 -17.50
N VAL A 36 -0.73 12.55 -18.65
CA VAL A 36 -1.10 11.50 -19.61
C VAL A 36 -0.94 10.10 -18.99
N VAL A 37 0.17 9.84 -18.30
CA VAL A 37 0.40 8.55 -17.64
C VAL A 37 -0.57 8.33 -16.46
N ILE A 38 -0.85 9.38 -15.68
CA ILE A 38 -1.83 9.33 -14.59
C ILE A 38 -3.25 9.07 -15.13
N ALA A 39 -3.62 9.64 -16.27
CA ALA A 39 -4.91 9.37 -16.89
C ALA A 39 -5.05 7.89 -17.29
N ASP A 40 -3.95 7.22 -17.64
CA ASP A 40 -3.96 5.80 -17.99
C ASP A 40 -4.28 4.91 -16.78
N LEU A 41 -3.86 5.32 -15.57
CA LEU A 41 -4.20 4.64 -14.31
C LEU A 41 -5.71 4.62 -14.01
N GLN A 42 -6.49 5.52 -14.61
CA GLN A 42 -7.95 5.57 -14.47
C GLN A 42 -8.68 4.89 -15.62
N ARG A 43 -8.01 4.67 -16.74
CA ARG A 43 -8.61 4.22 -18.00
C ARG A 43 -8.33 2.74 -18.27
N SER A 44 -7.18 2.24 -17.85
CA SER A 44 -6.82 0.84 -18.03
C SER A 44 -7.49 -0.02 -16.96
N ASP A 45 -7.85 -1.24 -17.34
CA ASP A 45 -8.26 -2.30 -16.41
C ASP A 45 -7.09 -3.31 -16.20
N GLU A 46 -5.92 -3.05 -16.80
CA GLU A 46 -4.77 -3.95 -16.77
C GLU A 46 -3.91 -3.71 -15.52
N GLU A 47 -3.97 -4.65 -14.57
CA GLU A 47 -3.29 -4.58 -13.27
C GLU A 47 -1.76 -4.45 -13.40
N PHE A 48 -1.14 -5.12 -14.38
CA PHE A 48 0.31 -5.02 -14.61
C PHE A 48 0.73 -3.64 -15.09
N LEU A 49 -0.05 -3.05 -16.00
CA LEU A 49 0.18 -1.68 -16.44
C LEU A 49 0.01 -0.70 -15.28
N HIS A 50 -0.98 -0.90 -14.40
CA HIS A 50 -1.12 -0.10 -13.18
C HIS A 50 0.13 -0.17 -12.30
N VAL A 51 0.67 -1.36 -12.07
CA VAL A 51 1.91 -1.53 -11.28
C VAL A 51 3.06 -0.75 -11.90
N GLU A 52 3.26 -0.83 -13.22
CA GLU A 52 4.34 -0.11 -13.88
C GLU A 52 4.12 1.40 -13.90
N ILE A 53 2.87 1.88 -13.98
CA ILE A 53 2.54 3.29 -13.81
C ILE A 53 2.90 3.76 -12.40
N LEU A 54 2.54 3.00 -11.35
CA LEU A 54 2.84 3.36 -9.96
C LEU A 54 4.36 3.46 -9.73
N ARG A 55 5.12 2.47 -10.21
CA ARG A 55 6.60 2.46 -10.17
C ARG A 55 7.23 3.59 -10.97
N PHE A 56 6.62 3.96 -12.09
CA PHE A 56 7.08 5.08 -12.89
C PHE A 56 6.86 6.41 -12.16
N LEU A 57 5.67 6.63 -11.60
CA LEU A 57 5.31 7.86 -10.91
C LEU A 57 6.12 8.08 -9.63
N SER A 58 6.53 7.01 -8.94
CA SER A 58 7.36 7.11 -7.73
C SER A 58 8.77 7.64 -7.97
N GLN A 59 9.24 7.61 -9.23
CA GLN A 59 10.49 8.25 -9.65
C GLN A 59 10.42 9.79 -9.59
N PHE A 60 9.23 10.36 -9.39
CA PHE A 60 8.98 11.80 -9.30
C PHE A 60 8.47 12.21 -7.90
N PRO A 61 9.26 12.02 -6.83
CA PRO A 61 8.80 12.21 -5.44
C PRO A 61 8.44 13.66 -5.10
N ASN A 62 8.91 14.62 -5.89
CA ASN A 62 8.60 16.04 -5.74
C ASN A 62 7.36 16.47 -6.53
N SER A 63 6.73 15.59 -7.30
CA SER A 63 5.52 15.88 -8.07
C SER A 63 4.27 15.68 -7.19
N PRO A 64 3.52 16.75 -6.85
CA PRO A 64 2.28 16.61 -6.09
C PRO A 64 1.21 15.81 -6.86
N GLN A 65 1.21 15.89 -8.19
CA GLN A 65 0.29 15.13 -9.04
C GLN A 65 0.57 13.63 -8.94
N ALA A 66 1.84 13.22 -8.98
CA ALA A 66 2.22 11.82 -8.81
C ALA A 66 1.81 11.29 -7.42
N LYS A 67 2.10 12.05 -6.35
CA LYS A 67 1.66 11.70 -4.98
C LYS A 67 0.15 11.49 -4.91
N THR A 68 -0.61 12.44 -5.47
CA THR A 68 -2.08 12.40 -5.45
C THR A 68 -2.62 11.21 -6.23
N ALA A 69 -2.00 10.86 -7.36
CA ALA A 69 -2.39 9.70 -8.16
C ALA A 69 -2.22 8.39 -7.37
N LEU A 70 -1.07 8.18 -6.72
CA LEU A 70 -0.84 6.99 -5.88
C LEU A 70 -1.83 6.92 -4.70
N LEU A 71 -2.08 8.05 -4.04
CA LEU A 71 -3.07 8.13 -2.96
C LEU A 71 -4.50 7.84 -3.44
N SER A 72 -4.82 8.15 -4.70
CA SER A 72 -6.14 7.88 -5.27
C SER A 72 -6.41 6.39 -5.44
N VAL A 73 -5.37 5.59 -5.73
CA VAL A 73 -5.48 4.12 -5.84
C VAL A 73 -5.84 3.50 -4.49
N LEU A 74 -5.22 3.96 -3.41
CA LEU A 74 -5.57 3.51 -2.05
C LEU A 74 -7.00 3.87 -1.63
N LYS A 75 -7.65 4.79 -2.36
CA LYS A 75 -8.99 5.28 -2.06
C LYS A 75 -10.09 4.66 -2.91
N GLN A 76 -9.74 3.72 -3.80
CA GLN A 76 -10.73 3.01 -4.62
C GLN A 76 -11.53 2.03 -3.76
N GLU A 77 -12.78 1.76 -4.11
CA GLU A 77 -13.67 0.88 -3.32
C GLU A 77 -13.33 -0.60 -3.42
N ASN A 78 -12.76 -1.06 -4.55
CA ASN A 78 -12.32 -2.44 -4.78
C ASN A 78 -11.11 -2.50 -5.73
N PRO A 79 -9.97 -1.90 -5.35
CA PRO A 79 -8.74 -2.04 -6.12
C PRO A 79 -8.19 -3.47 -5.97
N ASP A 80 -7.49 -3.92 -7.01
CA ASP A 80 -6.77 -5.19 -6.97
C ASP A 80 -5.70 -5.19 -5.85
N ASP A 81 -5.55 -6.32 -5.16
CA ASP A 81 -4.66 -6.49 -4.01
C ASP A 81 -3.18 -6.26 -4.38
N MET A 82 -2.77 -6.70 -5.57
CA MET A 82 -1.40 -6.48 -6.06
C MET A 82 -1.17 -5.00 -6.35
N VAL A 83 -2.12 -4.33 -7.01
CA VAL A 83 -2.05 -2.90 -7.29
C VAL A 83 -2.01 -2.08 -5.99
N LEU A 84 -2.85 -2.41 -5.01
CA LEU A 84 -2.83 -1.80 -3.67
C LEU A 84 -1.48 -1.94 -2.97
N SER A 85 -0.94 -3.16 -2.94
CA SER A 85 0.34 -3.47 -2.30
C SER A 85 1.47 -2.63 -2.90
N HIS A 86 1.49 -2.50 -4.24
CA HIS A 86 2.45 -1.65 -4.92
C HIS A 86 2.21 -0.17 -4.63
N ALA A 87 0.97 0.33 -4.67
CA ALA A 87 0.67 1.72 -4.36
C ALA A 87 1.20 2.11 -2.96
N GLY A 88 0.99 1.24 -1.96
CA GLY A 88 1.54 1.44 -0.61
C GLY A 88 3.06 1.45 -0.55
N GLN A 89 3.72 0.54 -1.28
CA GLN A 89 5.19 0.49 -1.34
C GLN A 89 5.78 1.72 -2.03
N GLU A 90 5.19 2.13 -3.16
CA GLU A 90 5.67 3.28 -3.94
C GLU A 90 5.43 4.62 -3.22
N LEU A 91 4.41 4.71 -2.36
CA LEU A 91 4.19 5.89 -1.51
C LEU A 91 5.34 6.14 -0.52
N MET A 92 6.16 5.14 -0.20
CA MET A 92 7.34 5.32 0.67
C MET A 92 8.36 6.31 0.10
N PHE A 93 8.34 6.57 -1.21
CA PHE A 93 9.22 7.54 -1.85
C PHE A 93 8.73 8.99 -1.72
N PHE A 94 7.50 9.21 -1.26
CA PHE A 94 6.90 10.53 -1.08
C PHE A 94 6.95 10.98 0.37
N THR A 95 7.00 12.30 0.58
CA THR A 95 6.74 12.87 1.90
C THR A 95 5.23 12.98 2.09
N LEU A 96 4.70 12.22 3.07
CA LEU A 96 3.30 12.26 3.47
C LEU A 96 3.14 13.15 4.71
N ASP A 97 2.12 14.00 4.69
CA ASP A 97 1.75 14.86 5.81
C ASP A 97 0.53 14.30 6.58
N ASP A 98 0.16 14.97 7.67
CA ASP A 98 -0.95 14.54 8.53
C ASP A 98 -2.28 14.49 7.76
N ASP A 99 -2.48 15.37 6.77
CA ASP A 99 -3.69 15.42 5.94
C ASP A 99 -3.74 14.21 4.99
N ASP A 100 -2.60 13.79 4.43
CA ASP A 100 -2.49 12.57 3.62
C ASP A 100 -2.89 11.34 4.44
N PHE A 101 -2.38 11.21 5.66
CA PHE A 101 -2.70 10.09 6.55
C PHE A 101 -4.18 10.09 7.00
N ASP A 102 -4.74 11.25 7.36
CA ASP A 102 -6.16 11.38 7.71
C ASP A 102 -7.05 11.00 6.52
N ALA A 103 -6.68 11.39 5.29
CA ALA A 103 -7.43 11.03 4.09
C ALA A 103 -7.40 9.51 3.80
N ILE A 104 -6.25 8.85 3.99
CA ILE A 104 -6.15 7.38 3.87
C ILE A 104 -7.01 6.72 4.94
N TYR A 105 -6.89 7.14 6.20
CA TYR A 105 -7.62 6.58 7.33
C TYR A 105 -9.14 6.67 7.13
N ARG A 106 -9.65 7.85 6.77
CA ARG A 106 -11.08 8.03 6.50
C ARG A 106 -11.58 7.14 5.38
N CYS A 107 -10.76 6.93 4.35
CA CYS A 107 -11.13 6.08 3.24
C CYS A 107 -11.23 4.61 3.68
N LEU A 108 -10.23 4.10 4.41
CA LEU A 108 -10.27 2.75 4.98
C LEU A 108 -11.46 2.56 5.91
N VAL A 109 -11.78 3.54 6.75
CA VAL A 109 -12.97 3.49 7.62
C VAL A 109 -14.27 3.53 6.81
N THR A 110 -14.32 4.23 5.68
CA THR A 110 -15.54 4.28 4.85
C THR A 110 -15.73 2.99 4.07
N ILE A 111 -14.64 2.40 3.57
CA ILE A 111 -14.68 1.16 2.77
C ILE A 111 -14.90 -0.07 3.67
N HIS A 112 -14.28 -0.12 4.86
CA HIS A 112 -14.31 -1.30 5.74
C HIS A 112 -15.11 -1.12 7.04
N GLY A 113 -15.52 0.11 7.38
CA GLY A 113 -16.14 0.42 8.68
C GLY A 113 -17.55 -0.10 8.87
N ASP A 114 -18.28 -0.41 7.79
CA ASP A 114 -19.61 -1.02 7.89
C ASP A 114 -19.52 -2.53 8.23
N GLU A 115 -18.44 -3.22 7.87
CA GLU A 115 -18.30 -4.67 8.14
C GLU A 115 -17.77 -4.96 9.55
N ASP A 116 -16.88 -4.11 10.08
CA ASP A 116 -16.26 -4.31 11.40
C ASP A 116 -17.11 -3.78 12.56
N TYR A 117 -17.91 -2.73 12.38
CA TYR A 117 -18.77 -2.22 13.45
C TYR A 117 -19.92 -3.20 13.77
N GLU A 118 -20.51 -3.86 12.76
CA GLU A 118 -21.51 -4.90 12.99
C GLU A 118 -20.89 -6.18 13.57
N ASN A 119 -19.73 -6.64 13.09
CA ASN A 119 -19.05 -7.83 13.61
C ASN A 119 -18.50 -7.64 15.03
N ALA A 120 -17.98 -6.46 15.38
CA ALA A 120 -17.55 -6.15 16.73
C ALA A 120 -18.73 -6.07 17.72
N SER A 121 -19.92 -5.65 17.27
CA SER A 121 -21.14 -5.68 18.08
C SER A 121 -21.69 -7.11 18.30
N ALA A 122 -21.39 -8.04 17.39
CA ALA A 122 -21.78 -9.44 17.48
C ALA A 122 -20.89 -10.27 18.42
N TYR A 123 -19.68 -9.79 18.75
CA TYR A 123 -18.81 -10.38 19.78
C TYR A 123 -19.27 -9.95 21.19
N SER A 124 -20.36 -10.55 21.66
CA SER A 124 -20.70 -10.54 23.08
C SER A 124 -19.63 -11.33 23.88
N PRO A 125 -19.11 -10.81 25.01
CA PRO A 125 -18.07 -11.48 25.81
C PRO A 125 -18.48 -12.85 26.38
N ALA A 126 -19.74 -13.25 26.20
CA ALA A 126 -20.27 -14.53 26.64
C ALA A 126 -19.83 -15.76 25.80
N ASN A 127 -19.27 -15.58 24.58
CA ASN A 127 -18.98 -16.70 23.67
C ASN A 127 -17.49 -16.85 23.28
N THR A 128 -16.55 -16.34 24.08
CA THR A 128 -15.12 -16.50 23.76
C THR A 128 -14.63 -17.92 24.11
N PRO A 129 -14.12 -18.72 23.16
CA PRO A 129 -13.46 -19.99 23.48
C PRO A 129 -12.17 -19.74 24.28
N PRO A 130 -11.71 -20.70 25.13
CA PRO A 130 -10.60 -20.47 26.03
C PRO A 130 -9.31 -20.11 25.28
N ARG A 131 -8.65 -19.03 25.73
CA ARG A 131 -7.39 -18.50 25.19
C ARG A 131 -6.32 -19.59 25.12
N ARG A 132 -5.89 -19.94 23.90
CA ARG A 132 -4.73 -20.80 23.68
C ARG A 132 -3.46 -19.95 23.68
N SER A 133 -2.59 -20.19 24.66
CA SER A 133 -1.20 -19.74 24.64
C SER A 133 -0.43 -20.47 23.53
N ALA A 134 0.22 -19.73 22.63
CA ALA A 134 1.11 -20.27 21.61
C ALA A 134 2.56 -20.08 22.05
N SER A 135 3.32 -21.16 22.05
CA SER A 135 4.76 -21.19 22.31
C SER A 135 5.48 -21.56 21.03
N PHE A 136 6.45 -20.74 20.60
CA PHE A 136 7.28 -21.00 19.43
C PHE A 136 8.72 -21.21 19.89
N SER A 137 9.31 -22.35 19.50
CA SER A 137 10.70 -22.72 19.84
C SER A 137 11.54 -22.79 18.58
N THR A 138 12.61 -22.01 18.56
CA THR A 138 13.75 -22.18 17.64
C THR A 138 14.98 -22.62 18.45
N PRO A 139 15.98 -23.29 17.84
CA PRO A 139 17.17 -23.74 18.56
C PRO A 139 17.89 -22.54 19.20
N GLY A 140 17.95 -22.50 20.53
CA GLY A 140 18.66 -21.48 21.31
C GLY A 140 17.80 -20.38 21.95
N CYS A 141 16.52 -20.22 21.57
CA CYS A 141 15.63 -19.20 22.15
C CYS A 141 14.18 -19.70 22.25
N THR A 142 13.57 -19.53 23.42
CA THR A 142 12.13 -19.76 23.65
C THR A 142 11.43 -18.42 23.83
N TRP A 143 10.41 -18.16 23.01
CA TRP A 143 9.59 -16.95 23.10
C TRP A 143 8.20 -17.30 23.60
N THR A 144 7.77 -16.66 24.68
CA THR A 144 6.41 -16.77 25.22
C THR A 144 5.68 -15.45 25.05
N LEU A 145 4.66 -15.44 24.18
CA LEU A 145 3.77 -14.30 24.05
C LEU A 145 2.68 -14.41 25.12
N SER A 146 2.65 -13.49 26.08
CA SER A 146 1.56 -13.33 27.04
C SER A 146 0.99 -11.93 26.90
N THR A 147 -0.31 -11.83 26.67
CA THR A 147 -1.01 -10.54 26.62
C THR A 147 -1.34 -10.08 28.04
N PRO A 148 -0.83 -8.93 28.54
CA PRO A 148 -1.38 -8.31 29.73
C PRO A 148 -2.66 -7.54 29.36
N GLY A 149 -3.62 -7.51 30.28
CA GLY A 149 -4.88 -6.80 30.10
C GLY A 149 -4.67 -5.28 30.02
N SER A 150 -5.43 -4.66 29.11
CA SER A 150 -5.78 -3.23 29.09
C SER A 150 -4.65 -2.25 29.44
N HIS A 151 -3.64 -2.19 28.57
CA HIS A 151 -2.99 -0.98 28.05
C HIS A 151 -1.89 -1.47 27.09
N HIS A 152 -1.71 -0.78 25.96
CA HIS A 152 -0.73 -1.14 24.93
C HIS A 152 0.70 -1.09 25.47
N ASP A 153 1.18 -2.22 25.99
CA ASP A 153 2.60 -2.49 26.21
C ASP A 153 2.88 -3.97 25.91
N TYR A 154 3.50 -4.23 24.75
CA TYR A 154 4.07 -5.54 24.45
C TYR A 154 5.42 -5.65 25.16
N ILE A 155 5.49 -6.45 26.22
CA ILE A 155 6.76 -6.71 26.90
C ILE A 155 7.44 -7.93 26.26
N LEU A 156 8.48 -7.69 25.45
CA LEU A 156 9.44 -8.72 25.07
C LEU A 156 10.33 -9.03 26.29
N ARG A 157 10.13 -10.19 26.92
CA ARG A 157 11.04 -10.71 27.96
C ARG A 157 11.88 -11.85 27.39
N THR A 158 13.18 -11.63 27.28
CA THR A 158 14.18 -12.69 27.11
C THR A 158 14.33 -13.43 28.43
N ILE A 159 13.99 -14.72 28.45
CA ILE A 159 14.28 -15.59 29.59
C ILE A 159 15.54 -16.39 29.24
N PRO A 160 16.66 -16.25 29.97
CA PRO A 160 17.82 -17.09 29.74
C PRO A 160 17.50 -18.54 30.11
N SER A 161 17.85 -19.45 29.20
CA SER A 161 17.61 -20.89 29.35
C SER A 161 18.47 -21.46 30.49
N PRO A 162 17.93 -22.32 31.38
CA PRO A 162 18.67 -22.87 32.50
C PRO A 162 19.46 -24.12 32.08
N HIS A 163 20.26 -24.05 31.02
CA HIS A 163 21.19 -25.13 30.68
C HIS A 163 22.45 -24.54 30.03
N GLY A 164 23.52 -24.46 30.83
CA GLY A 164 24.87 -24.72 30.34
C GLY A 164 25.10 -26.22 30.22
#